data_AF-A0A2V7P4V1-F1
#
_entry.id   AF-A0A2V7P4V1-F1
#
_cell.length_a   1.000
_cell.length_b   1.000
_cell.length_c   1.000
_cell.angle_alpha   90.00
_cell.angle_beta   90.00
_cell.angle_gamma   90.00
#
_symmetry.space_group_name_H-M   'P 1'
#
loop_
_entity.id
_entity.type
_entity.pdbx_description
1 polymer ?
#
loop_
_entity_poly.entity_id
_entity_poly.type
_entity_poly.pdbx_seq_one_letter_code
_entity_poly.pdbx_strand_id
1 'polypeptide(L)'
;QRQAECEAAVARLKLELPELYWLASWPAGWLARLKKALREPLRSRAVHIVGETARARFGAELLARRRLERFGELLYESHESSRRLYDWSAPEADLVVTAAKRAGALGARLTGFRGFGTVLVLLRKGDDGKGKRAGKIAETIRSAFAKAYRREPGIRVLLSGGGARREAVR
;
A
#
# COMPACT_ATOMS: atom_id res chain seq x y z
N GLN A 1 -3.38 -3.34 -19.39
CA GLN A 1 -2.42 -2.20 -19.52
C GLN A 1 -1.24 -2.30 -18.56
N ARG A 2 -1.38 -2.10 -17.23
CA ARG A 2 -0.21 -2.02 -16.31
C ARG A 2 0.62 -3.30 -16.25
N GLN A 3 -0.05 -4.47 -16.31
CA GLN A 3 0.64 -5.74 -16.44
C GLN A 3 1.50 -5.81 -17.71
N ALA A 4 0.93 -5.45 -18.87
CA ALA A 4 1.66 -5.38 -20.14
C ALA A 4 2.83 -4.38 -20.10
N GLU A 5 2.68 -3.23 -19.42
CA GLU A 5 3.79 -2.29 -19.18
C GLU A 5 4.90 -2.92 -18.33
N CYS A 6 4.56 -3.72 -17.32
CA CYS A 6 5.55 -4.45 -16.53
C CYS A 6 6.27 -5.52 -17.35
N GLU A 7 5.53 -6.27 -18.18
CA GLU A 7 6.09 -7.30 -19.08
C GLU A 7 7.03 -6.68 -20.13
N ALA A 8 6.65 -5.55 -20.73
CA ALA A 8 7.49 -4.80 -21.64
C ALA A 8 8.77 -4.26 -20.97
N ALA A 9 8.66 -3.81 -19.71
CA ALA A 9 9.83 -3.41 -18.93
C ALA A 9 10.80 -4.59 -18.70
N VAL A 10 10.28 -5.77 -18.35
CA VAL A 10 11.09 -7.00 -18.23
C VAL A 10 11.77 -7.33 -19.56
N ALA A 11 11.02 -7.36 -20.66
CA ALA A 11 11.55 -7.69 -21.97
C ALA A 11 12.71 -6.77 -22.38
N ARG A 12 12.58 -5.46 -22.10
CA ARG A 12 13.64 -4.49 -22.41
C ARG A 12 14.90 -4.67 -21.54
N LEU A 13 14.72 -5.02 -20.27
CA LEU A 13 15.83 -5.21 -19.32
C LEU A 13 16.55 -6.54 -19.52
N LYS A 14 15.86 -7.58 -20.01
CA LYS A 14 16.46 -8.88 -20.32
C LYS A 14 17.58 -8.82 -21.35
N LEU A 15 17.57 -7.81 -22.22
CA LEU A 15 18.66 -7.57 -23.17
C LEU A 15 19.99 -7.26 -22.48
N GLU A 16 19.96 -6.71 -21.27
CA GLU A 16 21.17 -6.42 -20.48
C GLU A 16 21.44 -7.49 -19.43
N LEU A 17 20.40 -8.14 -18.90
CA LEU A 17 20.47 -9.15 -17.83
C LEU A 17 19.47 -10.28 -18.07
N PRO A 18 19.88 -11.36 -18.75
CA PRO A 18 18.97 -12.44 -19.14
C PRO A 18 18.47 -13.28 -17.96
N GLU A 19 19.20 -13.30 -16.84
CA GLU A 19 18.92 -14.16 -15.68
C GLU A 19 17.66 -13.75 -14.89
N LEU A 20 17.16 -12.52 -15.09
CA LEU A 20 16.06 -11.98 -14.30
C LEU A 20 14.72 -12.09 -15.03
N TYR A 21 13.81 -12.90 -14.46
CA TYR A 21 12.50 -13.20 -15.04
C TYR A 21 11.39 -12.22 -14.63
N TRP A 22 11.41 -11.73 -13.39
CA TRP A 22 10.32 -10.93 -12.81
C TRP A 22 10.86 -9.68 -12.14
N LEU A 23 10.23 -8.51 -12.34
CA LEU A 23 10.60 -7.26 -11.66
C LEU A 23 10.70 -7.41 -10.13
N ALA A 24 9.83 -8.20 -9.51
CA ALA A 24 9.86 -8.44 -8.06
C ALA A 24 11.13 -9.17 -7.57
N SER A 25 11.85 -9.87 -8.46
CA SER A 25 13.09 -10.57 -8.10
C SER A 25 14.31 -9.65 -8.11
N TRP A 26 14.18 -8.40 -8.59
CA TRP A 26 15.32 -7.49 -8.73
C TRP A 26 15.71 -6.86 -7.38
N PRO A 27 17.01 -6.78 -7.05
CA PRO A 27 17.46 -6.11 -5.83
C PRO A 27 17.23 -4.59 -5.91
N ALA A 28 16.88 -3.96 -4.78
CA ALA A 28 16.62 -2.52 -4.70
C ALA A 28 17.83 -1.66 -5.13
N GLY A 29 19.06 -2.16 -4.97
CA GLY A 29 20.28 -1.48 -5.43
C GLY A 29 20.30 -1.19 -6.94
N TRP A 30 19.49 -1.89 -7.72
CA TRP A 30 19.39 -1.72 -9.17
C TRP A 30 18.47 -0.56 -9.61
N LEU A 31 17.74 0.07 -8.68
CA LEU A 31 16.81 1.16 -9.01
C LEU A 31 17.46 2.30 -9.80
N ALA A 32 18.70 2.68 -9.48
CA ALA A 32 19.42 3.73 -10.21
C ALA A 32 19.67 3.35 -11.67
N ARG A 33 19.94 2.07 -11.94
CA ARG A 33 20.15 1.56 -13.29
C ARG A 33 18.84 1.43 -14.07
N LEU A 34 17.77 0.94 -13.42
CA LEU A 34 16.43 0.89 -14.02
C LEU A 34 15.97 2.26 -14.50
N LYS A 35 16.26 3.32 -13.72
CA LYS A 35 15.92 4.70 -14.08
C LYS A 35 16.60 5.20 -15.36
N LYS A 36 17.76 4.65 -15.70
CA LYS A 36 18.53 4.98 -16.90
C LYS A 36 18.12 4.12 -18.10
N ALA A 37 17.84 2.84 -17.86
CA ALA A 37 17.58 1.87 -18.92
C ALA A 37 16.16 1.96 -19.52
N LEU A 38 15.18 2.44 -18.75
CA LEU A 38 13.78 2.49 -19.16
C LEU A 38 13.29 3.92 -19.41
N ARG A 39 12.42 4.07 -20.41
CA ARG A 39 11.63 5.29 -20.66
C ARG A 39 10.28 5.21 -19.94
N GLU A 40 9.59 6.33 -19.80
CA GLU A 40 8.21 6.33 -19.30
C GLU A 40 7.25 5.69 -20.31
N PRO A 41 6.16 5.03 -19.84
CA PRO A 41 5.79 4.80 -18.44
C PRO A 41 6.50 3.61 -17.79
N LEU A 42 7.24 2.80 -18.56
CA LEU A 42 7.87 1.54 -18.12
C LEU A 42 8.78 1.74 -16.90
N ARG A 43 9.55 2.84 -16.92
CA ARG A 43 10.44 3.22 -15.83
C ARG A 43 9.69 3.36 -14.51
N SER A 44 8.60 4.12 -14.49
CA SER A 44 7.80 4.32 -13.29
C SER A 44 7.22 3.01 -12.78
N ARG A 45 6.73 2.14 -13.67
CA ARG A 45 6.20 0.82 -13.29
C ARG A 45 7.27 -0.08 -12.67
N ALA A 46 8.44 -0.17 -13.32
CA ALA A 46 9.55 -0.97 -12.81
C ALA A 46 10.06 -0.48 -11.45
N VAL A 47 10.26 0.84 -11.30
CA VAL A 47 10.67 1.45 -10.02
C VAL A 47 9.64 1.19 -8.93
N HIS A 48 8.34 1.28 -9.25
CA HIS A 48 7.29 0.95 -8.31
C HIS A 48 7.37 -0.50 -7.83
N ILE A 49 7.39 -1.48 -8.75
CA ILE A 49 7.34 -2.91 -8.40
C ILE A 49 8.58 -3.35 -7.61
N VAL A 50 9.77 -2.92 -8.02
CA VAL A 50 11.02 -3.23 -7.31
C VAL A 50 11.01 -2.59 -5.92
N GLY A 51 10.63 -1.30 -5.85
CA GLY A 51 10.53 -0.59 -4.58
C GLY A 51 9.48 -1.18 -3.64
N GLU A 52 8.33 -1.60 -4.16
CA GLU A 52 7.26 -2.21 -3.38
C GLU A 52 7.68 -3.56 -2.82
N THR A 53 8.38 -4.39 -3.61
CA THR A 53 8.91 -5.66 -3.12
C THR A 53 9.94 -5.46 -2.01
N ALA A 54 10.83 -4.48 -2.16
CA ALA A 54 11.79 -4.11 -1.13
C ALA A 54 11.09 -3.61 0.15
N ARG A 55 10.09 -2.72 0.01
CA ARG A 55 9.28 -2.23 1.14
C ARG A 55 8.51 -3.35 1.84
N ALA A 56 7.98 -4.32 1.10
CA ALA A 56 7.27 -5.46 1.68
C ALA A 56 8.21 -6.33 2.53
N ARG A 57 9.40 -6.66 2.02
CA ARG A 57 10.42 -7.40 2.76
C ARG A 57 10.85 -6.65 4.03
N PHE A 58 11.18 -5.36 3.89
CA PHE A 58 11.57 -4.54 5.03
C PHE A 58 10.41 -4.35 6.04
N GLY A 59 9.18 -4.24 5.56
CA GLY A 59 7.98 -4.17 6.39
C GLY A 59 7.79 -5.43 7.24
N ALA A 60 8.05 -6.61 6.67
CA ALA A 60 8.03 -7.87 7.42
C ALA A 60 9.07 -7.88 8.56
N GLU A 61 10.28 -7.40 8.31
CA GLU A 61 11.31 -7.26 9.35
C GLU A 61 10.90 -6.30 10.46
N LEU A 62 10.29 -5.16 10.11
CA LEU A 62 9.80 -4.18 11.09
C LEU A 62 8.67 -4.78 11.95
N LEU A 63 7.74 -5.52 11.35
CA LEU A 63 6.68 -6.22 12.07
C LEU A 63 7.26 -7.26 13.03
N ALA A 64 8.23 -8.08 12.59
CA ALA A 64 8.91 -9.06 13.45
C ALA A 64 9.58 -8.40 14.66
N ARG A 65 10.14 -7.20 14.47
CA ARG A 65 10.77 -6.39 15.53
C ARG A 65 9.79 -5.47 16.28
N ARG A 66 8.48 -5.60 16.04
CA ARG A 66 7.40 -4.78 16.66
C ARG A 66 7.57 -3.27 16.44
N ARG A 67 8.24 -2.83 15.37
CA ARG A 67 8.48 -1.42 15.04
C ARG A 67 7.30 -0.84 14.24
N LEU A 68 6.14 -0.72 14.88
CA LEU A 68 4.87 -0.38 14.22
C LEU A 68 4.82 1.04 13.65
N GLU A 69 5.48 2.02 14.27
CA GLU A 69 5.50 3.41 13.76
C GLU A 69 6.23 3.48 12.41
N ARG A 70 7.43 2.88 12.34
CA ARG A 70 8.18 2.78 11.08
C ARG A 70 7.46 1.94 10.03
N PHE A 71 6.78 0.87 10.45
CA PHE A 71 5.95 0.10 9.53
C PHE A 71 4.79 0.94 8.96
N GLY A 72 4.17 1.77 9.80
CA GLY A 72 3.14 2.72 9.38
C GLY A 72 3.63 3.75 8.37
N GLU A 73 4.84 4.28 8.56
CA GLU A 73 5.49 5.16 7.57
C GLU A 73 5.67 4.47 6.21
N LEU A 74 6.09 3.20 6.19
CA LEU A 74 6.20 2.42 4.94
C LEU A 74 4.85 2.27 4.22
N LEU A 75 3.73 2.18 4.93
CA LEU A 75 2.41 2.14 4.29
C LEU A 75 2.15 3.45 3.52
N TYR A 76 2.47 4.61 4.09
CA TYR A 76 2.33 5.89 3.39
C TYR A 76 3.25 5.99 2.18
N GLU A 77 4.53 5.59 2.31
CA GLU A 77 5.48 5.59 1.19
C GLU A 77 5.01 4.68 0.04
N SER A 78 4.47 3.53 0.40
CA SER A 78 3.90 2.57 -0.53
C SER A 78 2.66 3.11 -1.25
N HIS A 79 1.77 3.83 -0.54
CA HIS A 79 0.64 4.52 -1.15
C HIS A 79 1.09 5.62 -2.12
N GLU A 80 2.03 6.48 -1.72
CA GLU A 80 2.57 7.54 -2.60
C GLU A 80 3.26 6.94 -3.84
N SER A 81 3.96 5.81 -3.69
CA SER A 81 4.52 5.08 -4.83
C SER A 81 3.43 4.56 -5.76
N SER A 82 2.35 3.99 -5.22
CA SER A 82 1.21 3.51 -6.01
C SER A 82 0.51 4.64 -6.77
N ARG A 83 0.40 5.81 -6.12
CA ARG A 83 -0.20 7.03 -6.68
C ARG A 83 0.65 7.62 -7.79
N ARG A 84 1.94 7.89 -7.53
CA ARG A 84 2.82 8.62 -8.47
C ARG A 84 3.43 7.74 -9.54
N LEU A 85 3.87 6.53 -9.19
CA LEU A 85 4.67 5.69 -10.06
C LEU A 85 3.88 4.56 -10.71
N TYR A 86 2.79 4.12 -10.10
CA TYR A 86 1.94 3.06 -10.66
C TYR A 86 0.63 3.59 -11.24
N ASP A 87 0.31 4.86 -11.00
CA ASP A 87 -0.94 5.50 -11.44
C ASP A 87 -2.14 4.62 -11.06
N TRP A 88 -2.13 4.09 -9.83
CA TRP A 88 -3.09 3.08 -9.36
C TRP A 88 -4.01 3.59 -8.26
N SER A 89 -3.77 4.79 -7.75
CA SER A 89 -4.66 5.37 -6.75
C SER A 89 -5.94 5.94 -7.36
N ALA A 90 -6.87 6.32 -6.49
CA ALA A 90 -8.07 7.07 -6.81
C ALA A 90 -8.18 8.28 -5.87
N PRO A 91 -8.78 9.41 -6.30
CA PRO A 91 -8.94 10.60 -5.46
C PRO A 91 -9.61 10.29 -4.11
N GLU A 92 -10.59 9.37 -4.11
CA GLU A 92 -11.26 8.89 -2.91
C GLU A 92 -10.28 8.25 -1.91
N ALA A 93 -9.40 7.38 -2.40
CA ALA A 93 -8.42 6.70 -1.56
C ALA A 93 -7.36 7.68 -1.05
N ASP A 94 -6.89 8.59 -1.91
CA ASP A 94 -5.93 9.65 -1.55
C ASP A 94 -6.49 10.54 -0.42
N LEU A 95 -7.78 10.89 -0.50
CA LEU A 95 -8.47 11.67 0.52
C LEU A 95 -8.51 10.90 1.86
N VAL A 96 -8.90 9.63 1.83
CA VAL A 96 -8.98 8.79 3.05
C VAL A 96 -7.59 8.65 3.69
N VAL A 97 -6.55 8.37 2.91
CA VAL A 97 -5.17 8.27 3.42
C VAL A 97 -4.72 9.60 4.05
N THR A 98 -5.01 10.71 3.40
CA THR A 98 -4.69 12.06 3.91
C THR A 98 -5.43 12.38 5.20
N ALA A 99 -6.73 12.10 5.26
CA ALA A 99 -7.56 12.31 6.44
C ALA A 99 -7.09 11.44 7.62
N ALA A 100 -6.78 10.16 7.37
CA ALA A 100 -6.24 9.25 8.37
C ALA A 100 -4.90 9.75 8.94
N LYS A 101 -4.00 10.24 8.08
CA LYS A 101 -2.70 10.81 8.49
C LYS A 101 -2.88 12.03 9.39
N ARG A 102 -3.74 12.98 9.00
CA ARG A 102 -4.06 14.18 9.79
C ARG A 102 -4.68 13.84 11.15
N ALA A 103 -5.47 12.78 11.21
CA ALA A 103 -6.09 12.31 12.44
C ALA A 103 -5.13 11.50 13.36
N GLY A 104 -3.88 11.29 12.94
CA GLY A 104 -2.85 10.63 13.72
C GLY A 104 -2.88 9.10 13.68
N ALA A 105 -3.34 8.51 12.57
CA ALA A 105 -3.09 7.11 12.25
C ALA A 105 -1.57 6.85 12.09
N LEU A 106 -1.13 5.62 12.37
CA LEU A 106 0.28 5.24 12.22
C LEU A 106 0.68 5.13 10.75
N GLY A 107 -0.23 4.64 9.91
CA GLY A 107 -0.02 4.38 8.49
C GLY A 107 -1.34 4.23 7.76
N ALA A 108 -1.39 4.55 6.48
CA ALA A 108 -2.53 4.18 5.65
C ALA A 108 -2.13 3.97 4.19
N ARG A 109 -2.77 3.01 3.51
CA ARG A 109 -2.60 2.78 2.07
C ARG A 109 -3.82 2.17 1.42
N LEU A 110 -3.99 2.43 0.13
CA LEU A 110 -4.87 1.68 -0.75
C LEU A 110 -4.51 0.18 -0.72
N THR A 111 -5.49 -0.69 -0.63
CA THR A 111 -5.36 -2.14 -0.71
C THR A 111 -6.38 -2.72 -1.68
N GLY A 112 -6.03 -3.88 -2.26
CA GLY A 112 -6.85 -4.54 -3.28
C GLY A 112 -6.76 -3.91 -4.66
N PHE A 113 -7.72 -4.28 -5.51
CA PHE A 113 -7.75 -3.88 -6.91
C PHE A 113 -8.41 -2.51 -7.10
N ARG A 114 -8.02 -1.82 -8.18
CA ARG A 114 -8.38 -0.43 -8.54
C ARG A 114 -9.87 -0.07 -8.65
N GLY A 115 -10.78 -1.03 -8.46
CA GLY A 115 -12.23 -0.82 -8.45
C GLY A 115 -12.90 -1.06 -7.09
N PHE A 116 -12.17 -1.58 -6.10
CA PHE A 116 -12.74 -1.93 -4.79
C PHE A 116 -12.38 -0.91 -3.68
N GLY A 117 -11.52 0.08 -3.99
CA GLY A 117 -11.41 1.35 -3.26
C GLY A 117 -11.10 1.27 -1.76
N THR A 118 -10.56 0.16 -1.27
CA THR A 118 -10.39 -0.06 0.16
C THR A 118 -9.06 0.52 0.64
N VAL A 119 -9.09 1.30 1.72
CA VAL A 119 -7.87 1.81 2.37
C VAL A 119 -7.67 1.10 3.69
N LEU A 120 -6.50 0.47 3.85
CA LEU A 120 -6.05 -0.04 5.13
C LEU A 120 -5.50 1.13 5.95
N VAL A 121 -5.97 1.27 7.19
CA VAL A 121 -5.47 2.26 8.15
C VAL A 121 -4.91 1.53 9.37
N LEU A 122 -3.62 1.73 9.64
CA LEU A 122 -2.93 1.17 10.79
C LEU A 122 -3.11 2.09 12.00
N LEU A 123 -3.60 1.51 13.09
CA LEU A 123 -3.87 2.20 14.34
C LEU A 123 -2.98 1.65 15.44
N ARG A 124 -2.56 2.51 16.38
CA ARG A 124 -1.93 2.03 17.61
C ARG A 124 -2.97 1.32 18.45
N LYS A 125 -2.63 0.14 18.98
CA LYS A 125 -3.45 -0.51 20.00
C LYS A 125 -3.47 0.40 21.23
N GLY A 126 -4.65 0.88 21.58
CA GLY A 126 -4.96 1.51 22.86
C GLY A 126 -6.07 0.68 23.49
N ASP A 127 -6.02 0.55 24.81
CA ASP A 127 -6.82 -0.39 25.58
C ASP A 127 -8.30 -0.41 25.15
N ASP A 128 -8.86 -1.64 25.12
CA ASP A 128 -10.29 -1.97 25.04
C ASP A 128 -10.90 -2.29 23.67
N GLY A 129 -10.20 -2.18 22.54
CA GLY A 129 -10.80 -2.51 21.23
C GLY A 129 -11.99 -1.59 20.82
N LYS A 130 -12.30 -0.58 21.65
CA LYS A 130 -13.26 0.52 21.46
C LYS A 130 -12.59 1.89 21.53
N GLY A 131 -11.26 1.94 21.38
CA GLY A 131 -10.44 3.09 21.72
C GLY A 131 -10.91 4.39 21.06
N LYS A 132 -11.12 5.44 21.88
CA LYS A 132 -11.51 6.81 21.48
C LYS A 132 -10.76 7.32 20.24
N ARG A 133 -9.50 6.92 20.07
CA ARG A 133 -8.64 7.29 18.93
C ARG A 133 -9.10 6.68 17.61
N ALA A 134 -9.51 5.42 17.58
CA ALA A 134 -10.06 4.79 16.38
C ALA A 134 -11.36 5.48 15.95
N GLY A 135 -12.23 5.81 16.92
CA GLY A 135 -13.44 6.59 16.68
C GLY A 135 -13.14 7.97 16.09
N LYS A 136 -12.21 8.71 16.69
CA LYS A 136 -11.78 10.03 16.17
C LYS A 136 -11.25 9.97 14.73
N ILE A 137 -10.44 8.96 14.42
CA ILE A 137 -9.89 8.78 13.07
C ILE A 137 -11.00 8.43 12.08
N ALA A 138 -11.88 7.49 12.42
CA ALA A 138 -13.03 7.12 11.58
C ALA A 138 -13.95 8.32 11.32
N GLU A 139 -14.19 9.15 12.33
CA GLU A 139 -15.02 10.34 12.20
C GLU A 139 -14.38 11.42 11.31
N THR A 140 -13.07 11.64 11.46
CA THR A 140 -12.33 12.55 10.59
C THR A 140 -12.40 12.09 9.12
N ILE A 141 -12.28 10.78 8.88
CA ILE A 141 -12.40 10.20 7.53
C ILE A 141 -13.83 10.39 6.99
N ARG A 142 -14.86 10.05 7.78
CA ARG A 142 -16.27 10.23 7.38
C ARG A 142 -16.57 11.67 7.02
N SER A 143 -16.21 12.61 7.89
CA SER A 143 -16.43 14.05 7.69
C SER A 143 -15.74 14.56 6.42
N ALA A 144 -14.47 14.20 6.21
CA ALA A 144 -13.74 14.60 5.00
C ALA A 144 -14.37 14.02 3.73
N PHE A 145 -14.76 12.75 3.75
CA PHE A 145 -15.34 12.06 2.61
C PHE A 145 -16.74 12.57 2.27
N ALA A 146 -17.60 12.78 3.27
CA ALA A 146 -18.93 13.36 3.11
C ALA A 146 -18.86 14.78 2.53
N LYS A 147 -17.90 15.61 3.01
CA LYS A 147 -17.67 16.95 2.48
C LYS A 147 -17.26 16.94 0.99
N ALA A 148 -16.43 15.99 0.57
CA ALA A 148 -15.91 15.94 -0.79
C ALA A 148 -16.86 15.26 -1.79
N TYR A 149 -17.55 14.18 -1.37
CA TYR A 149 -18.29 13.30 -2.28
C TYR A 149 -19.79 13.19 -1.99
N ARG A 150 -20.29 13.83 -0.91
CA ARG A 150 -21.71 13.78 -0.50
C ARG A 150 -22.26 12.35 -0.29
N ARG A 151 -21.38 11.45 0.14
CA ARG A 151 -21.66 10.05 0.49
C ARG A 151 -20.78 9.64 1.67
N GLU A 152 -21.11 8.54 2.34
CA GLU A 152 -20.31 8.03 3.46
C GLU A 152 -19.50 6.79 3.06
N PRO A 153 -18.23 6.68 3.51
CA PRO A 153 -17.45 5.48 3.34
C PRO A 153 -17.80 4.43 4.41
N GLY A 154 -17.88 3.16 4.01
CA GLY A 154 -17.96 2.05 4.97
C GLY A 154 -16.64 1.89 5.72
N ILE A 155 -16.66 1.98 7.05
CA ILE A 155 -15.47 1.83 7.91
C ILE A 155 -15.69 0.68 8.89
N ARG A 156 -14.75 -0.27 8.92
CA ARG A 156 -14.73 -1.37 9.89
C ARG A 156 -13.38 -1.43 10.58
N VAL A 157 -13.39 -1.62 11.90
CA VAL A 157 -12.20 -1.93 12.67
C VAL A 157 -11.98 -3.44 12.61
N LEU A 158 -10.79 -3.86 12.21
CA LEU A 158 -10.43 -5.26 12.05
C LEU A 158 -9.26 -5.62 12.97
N LEU A 159 -9.29 -6.84 13.49
CA LEU A 159 -8.16 -7.48 14.16
C LEU A 159 -7.67 -8.63 13.29
N SER A 160 -6.40 -8.98 13.42
CA SER A 160 -5.83 -10.16 12.76
C SER A 160 -6.55 -11.42 13.26
N GLY A 161 -7.19 -12.16 12.35
CA GLY A 161 -7.86 -13.43 12.64
C GLY A 161 -7.07 -14.64 12.16
N GLY A 162 -7.48 -15.82 12.60
CA GLY A 162 -6.97 -17.09 12.05
C GLY A 162 -7.44 -17.32 10.61
N GLY A 163 -6.73 -18.20 9.90
CA GLY A 163 -7.15 -18.68 8.58
C GLY A 163 -8.37 -19.61 8.63
N ALA A 164 -8.79 -20.09 7.46
CA ALA A 164 -9.87 -21.07 7.35
C ALA A 164 -9.52 -22.34 8.15
N ARG A 165 -10.47 -22.82 8.96
CA ARG A 165 -10.36 -24.04 9.77
C ARG A 165 -11.69 -24.79 9.76
N ARG A 166 -11.65 -26.09 10.03
CA ARG A 166 -12.86 -26.86 10.33
C ARG A 166 -13.27 -26.57 11.78
N GLU A 167 -14.55 -26.36 12.01
CA GLU A 167 -15.13 -26.29 13.35
C GLU A 167 -16.13 -27.43 13.52
N ALA A 168 -16.08 -28.11 14.67
CA ALA A 168 -17.08 -29.11 15.00
C ALA A 168 -18.37 -28.37 15.34
N VAL A 169 -19.38 -28.52 14.50
CA VAL A 169 -20.74 -28.06 14.80
C VAL A 169 -21.29 -29.00 15.87
N ARG A 170 -21.57 -28.49 17.06
CA ARG A 170 -22.29 -29.20 18.11
C ARG A 170 -23.79 -29.05 17.91
#